data_AF-A0A3D9IWY8-F1
#
_entry.id   AF-A0A3D9IWY8-F1
#
_cell.length_a   1.000
_cell.length_b   1.000
_cell.length_c   1.000
_cell.angle_alpha   90.00
_cell.angle_beta   90.00
_cell.angle_gamma   90.00
#
_symmetry.space_group_name_H-M   'P 1'
#
loop_
_entity.id
_entity.type
_entity.pdbx_description
1 polymer ?
#
loop_
_entity_poly.entity_id
_entity_poly.type
_entity_poly.pdbx_seq_one_letter_code
_entity_poly.pdbx_strand_id
1 'polypeptide(L)'
;MVKLGGEDEAYFIEGIDDDFLLFRANHKGILTLYNRETGETLQLYKQLLDEKDQQIAETNDFPYFGDFLEFIDRQGQTLRFRNHSVLHTSGIDTIYEYVLPSSNSQK
;
A
#
# COMPACT_ATOMS: atom_id res chain seq x y z
N MET A 1 22.14 7.73 3.30
CA MET A 1 20.85 7.70 4.01
C MET A 1 19.81 7.32 2.97
N VAL A 2 19.13 6.18 3.12
CA VAL A 2 18.14 5.72 2.14
C VAL A 2 16.86 6.52 2.37
N LYS A 3 16.36 7.17 1.32
CA LYS A 3 15.13 7.96 1.37
C LYS A 3 13.95 7.00 1.17
N LEU A 4 13.31 6.57 2.26
CA LEU A 4 12.16 5.66 2.23
C LEU A 4 10.88 6.35 1.73
N GLY A 5 10.79 7.67 1.88
CA GLY A 5 9.61 8.47 1.52
C GLY A 5 9.98 9.88 1.06
N GLY A 6 9.06 10.53 0.37
CA GLY A 6 9.28 11.81 -0.32
C GLY A 6 9.19 13.07 0.56
N GLU A 7 8.45 12.99 1.67
CA GLU A 7 7.87 14.12 2.41
C GLU A 7 8.46 14.21 3.82
N ASP A 8 8.67 15.45 4.31
CA ASP A 8 9.15 15.71 5.67
C ASP A 8 7.96 15.69 6.63
N GLU A 9 7.49 14.47 6.96
CA GLU A 9 6.32 14.26 7.81
C GLU A 9 6.41 12.97 8.65
N ALA A 10 5.43 12.79 9.53
CA ALA A 10 5.28 11.56 10.30
C ALA A 10 4.65 10.46 9.45
N TYR A 11 5.16 9.24 9.65
CA TYR A 11 4.73 8.05 8.95
C TYR A 11 4.17 7.00 9.92
N PHE A 12 3.11 6.32 9.52
CA PHE A 12 2.59 5.14 10.19
C PHE A 12 3.11 3.87 9.51
N ILE A 13 3.55 2.88 10.28
CA ILE A 13 4.02 1.58 9.77
C ILE A 13 2.89 0.56 9.92
N GLU A 14 2.45 -0.04 8.82
CA GLU A 14 1.38 -1.06 8.82
C GLU A 14 1.93 -2.49 8.83
N GLY A 15 3.14 -2.68 8.32
CA GLY A 15 3.76 -3.99 8.23
C GLY A 15 5.24 -3.87 7.95
N ILE A 16 6.04 -4.78 8.52
CA ILE A 16 7.47 -4.83 8.31
C ILE A 16 7.94 -6.27 8.36
N ASP A 17 8.83 -6.62 7.44
CA ASP A 17 9.56 -7.88 7.43
C ASP A 17 10.93 -7.65 6.77
N ASP A 18 11.75 -8.68 6.62
CA ASP A 18 13.12 -8.58 6.10
C ASP A 18 13.19 -8.01 4.67
N ASP A 19 12.20 -8.31 3.84
CA ASP A 19 12.12 -7.98 2.41
C ASP A 19 11.19 -6.80 2.07
N PHE A 20 10.33 -6.35 3.00
CA PHE A 20 9.43 -5.23 2.76
C PHE A 20 9.16 -4.33 3.97
N LEU A 21 8.70 -3.12 3.68
CA LEU A 21 8.10 -2.20 4.64
C LEU A 21 6.82 -1.60 4.05
N LEU A 22 5.73 -1.65 4.79
CA LEU A 22 4.47 -0.98 4.47
C LEU A 22 4.30 0.24 5.37
N PHE A 23 4.11 1.40 4.78
CA PHE A 23 3.98 2.64 5.51
C PHE A 23 3.05 3.62 4.81
N ARG A 24 2.52 4.56 5.60
CA ARG A 24 1.69 5.68 5.13
C ARG A 24 2.21 7.00 5.62
N ALA A 25 2.23 7.97 4.73
CA ALA A 25 2.34 9.38 5.08
C ALA A 25 1.06 9.82 5.80
N ASN A 26 1.17 10.42 6.99
CA ASN A 26 -0.02 10.79 7.78
C ASN A 26 -0.93 11.80 7.07
N HIS A 27 -0.38 12.74 6.28
CA HIS A 27 -1.22 13.70 5.57
C HIS A 27 -1.91 13.11 4.35
N LYS A 28 -1.23 12.23 3.61
CA LYS A 28 -1.76 11.68 2.35
C LYS A 28 -2.53 10.38 2.50
N GLY A 29 -2.28 9.62 3.56
CA GLY A 29 -2.98 8.35 3.81
C GLY A 29 -2.74 7.26 2.76
N ILE A 30 -1.78 7.41 1.84
CA ILE A 30 -1.51 6.44 0.78
C ILE A 30 -0.62 5.30 1.29
N LEU A 31 -1.07 4.05 1.13
CA LEU A 31 -0.27 2.87 1.43
C LEU A 31 0.86 2.71 0.42
N THR A 32 2.08 2.77 0.94
CA THR A 32 3.30 2.61 0.16
C THR A 32 4.04 1.36 0.62
N LEU A 33 4.39 0.53 -0.36
CA LEU A 33 5.31 -0.58 -0.22
C LEU A 33 6.72 -0.09 -0.53
N TYR A 34 7.66 -0.30 0.38
CA TYR A 34 9.08 -0.20 0.12
C TYR A 34 9.68 -1.60 0.05
N ASN A 35 10.21 -1.94 -1.12
CA ASN A 35 10.99 -3.16 -1.30
C ASN A 35 12.37 -2.95 -0.68
N ARG A 36 12.70 -3.73 0.36
CA ARG A 36 13.95 -3.57 1.11
C ARG A 36 15.16 -4.13 0.37
N GLU A 37 14.96 -4.99 -0.62
CA GLU A 37 16.01 -5.55 -1.46
C GLU A 37 16.43 -4.58 -2.56
N THR A 38 15.46 -3.98 -3.27
CA THR A 38 15.73 -3.06 -4.40
C THR A 38 15.84 -1.60 -3.97
N GLY A 39 15.26 -1.24 -2.82
CA GLY A 39 15.14 0.14 -2.36
C GLY A 39 14.03 0.94 -3.08
N GLU A 40 13.18 0.27 -3.86
CA GLU A 40 12.12 0.91 -4.61
C GLU A 40 10.84 1.07 -3.78
N THR A 41 10.12 2.16 -4.02
CA THR A 41 8.81 2.43 -3.41
C THR A 41 7.70 2.31 -4.44
N LEU A 42 6.57 1.74 -4.03
CA LEU A 42 5.40 1.52 -4.85
C LEU A 42 4.13 1.93 -4.09
N GLN A 43 3.31 2.78 -4.70
CA GLN A 43 2.00 3.12 -4.16
C GLN A 43 1.00 2.01 -4.52
N LEU A 44 0.48 1.29 -3.53
CA LEU A 44 -0.27 0.05 -3.75
C LEU A 44 -1.61 0.29 -4.45
N TYR A 45 -2.26 1.44 -4.22
CA TYR A 45 -3.54 1.75 -4.85
C TYR A 45 -3.48 1.74 -6.39
N LYS A 46 -2.34 2.14 -6.98
CA LYS A 46 -2.12 2.11 -8.45
C LYS A 46 -2.02 0.71 -9.03
N GLN A 47 -1.69 -0.28 -8.19
CA GLN A 47 -1.54 -1.67 -8.61
C GLN A 47 -2.78 -2.50 -8.33
N LEU A 48 -3.49 -2.18 -7.25
CA LEU A 48 -4.56 -3.02 -6.74
C LEU A 48 -5.96 -2.49 -7.09
N LEU A 49 -6.15 -1.17 -7.08
CA LEU A 49 -7.49 -0.58 -7.18
C LEU A 49 -7.89 -0.29 -8.63
N ASP A 50 -9.21 -0.21 -8.86
CA ASP A 50 -9.75 0.24 -10.14
C ASP A 50 -9.63 1.76 -10.33
N GLU A 51 -9.90 2.25 -11.54
CA GLU A 51 -9.75 3.68 -11.88
C GLU A 51 -10.57 4.60 -10.96
N LYS A 52 -11.74 4.15 -10.49
CA LYS A 52 -12.64 4.96 -9.67
C LYS A 52 -12.13 5.08 -8.24
N ASP A 53 -11.67 3.98 -7.66
CA ASP A 53 -11.02 3.97 -6.35
C ASP A 53 -9.68 4.73 -6.39
N GLN A 54 -8.92 4.62 -7.49
CA GLN A 54 -7.69 5.40 -7.68
C GLN A 54 -7.97 6.91 -7.70
N GLN A 55 -9.01 7.32 -8.43
CA GLN A 55 -9.40 8.73 -8.48
C GLN A 55 -9.76 9.26 -7.08
N ILE A 56 -10.47 8.48 -6.27
CA ILE A 56 -10.82 8.89 -4.90
C ILE A 56 -9.57 9.03 -4.04
N ALA A 57 -8.63 8.07 -4.13
CA ALA A 57 -7.38 8.13 -3.38
C ALA A 57 -6.55 9.39 -3.69
N GLU A 58 -6.67 9.91 -4.91
CA GLU A 58 -5.92 11.09 -5.37
C GLU A 58 -6.63 12.43 -5.17
N THR A 59 -7.96 12.44 -5.05
CA THR A 59 -8.76 13.68 -5.13
C THR A 59 -9.63 13.95 -3.91
N ASN A 60 -9.83 12.96 -3.03
CA ASN A 60 -10.70 13.13 -1.90
C ASN A 60 -9.96 13.74 -0.71
N ASP A 61 -10.37 14.95 -0.33
CA ASP A 61 -9.76 15.70 0.75
C ASP A 61 -10.64 15.71 2.03
N PHE A 62 -11.82 15.05 2.01
CA PHE A 62 -12.75 15.04 3.14
C PHE A 62 -13.69 13.81 3.14
N PRO A 63 -13.85 13.04 4.25
CA PRO A 63 -13.22 13.19 5.57
C PRO A 63 -11.87 12.46 5.74
N TYR A 64 -11.39 11.71 4.73
CA TYR A 64 -10.14 10.97 4.78
C TYR A 64 -9.36 11.16 3.47
N PHE A 65 -8.08 11.48 3.59
CA PHE A 65 -7.15 11.51 2.47
C PHE A 65 -6.61 10.10 2.19
N GLY A 66 -6.41 9.78 0.91
CA GLY A 66 -5.72 8.58 0.48
C GLY A 66 -6.62 7.39 0.17
N ASP A 67 -5.99 6.22 0.10
CA ASP A 67 -6.68 4.97 -0.23
C ASP A 67 -7.32 4.29 0.98
N PHE A 68 -8.19 3.32 0.71
CA PHE A 68 -8.90 2.54 1.73
C PHE A 68 -8.32 1.12 1.91
N LEU A 69 -7.08 0.88 1.45
CA LEU A 69 -6.44 -0.41 1.65
C LEU A 69 -6.10 -0.58 3.14
N GLU A 70 -6.08 -1.80 3.63
CA GLU A 70 -5.60 -2.18 4.97
C GLU A 70 -4.79 -3.46 4.83
N PHE A 71 -3.57 -3.51 5.34
CA PHE A 71 -2.79 -4.73 5.36
C PHE A 71 -3.40 -5.77 6.31
N ILE A 72 -3.64 -6.99 5.81
CA ILE A 72 -4.23 -8.09 6.58
C ILE A 72 -3.11 -8.98 7.16
N ASP A 73 -2.35 -9.62 6.26
CA ASP A 73 -1.28 -10.54 6.59
C ASP A 73 -0.40 -10.83 5.37
N ARG A 74 0.63 -11.65 5.61
CA ARG A 74 1.51 -12.21 4.60
C ARG A 74 1.33 -13.72 4.53
N GLN A 75 1.28 -14.26 3.31
CA GLN A 75 1.33 -15.70 3.01
C GLN A 75 2.41 -16.01 1.99
N GLY A 76 3.58 -16.47 2.46
CA GLY A 76 4.73 -16.70 1.58
C GLY A 76 5.22 -15.40 0.95
N GLN A 77 5.09 -15.23 -0.36
CA GLN A 77 5.43 -13.98 -1.05
C GLN A 77 4.22 -13.06 -1.29
N THR A 78 3.02 -13.49 -0.89
CA THR A 78 1.80 -12.74 -1.12
C THR A 78 1.46 -11.88 0.08
N LEU A 79 1.35 -10.57 -0.13
CA LEU A 79 0.78 -9.62 0.82
C LEU A 79 -0.71 -9.46 0.51
N ARG A 80 -1.56 -9.56 1.53
CA ARG A 80 -3.01 -9.45 1.35
C ARG A 80 -3.52 -8.17 1.98
N PHE A 81 -4.42 -7.50 1.26
CA PHE A 81 -4.99 -6.21 1.63
C PHE A 81 -6.50 -6.24 1.54
N ARG A 82 -7.17 -5.65 2.51
CA ARG A 82 -8.60 -5.40 2.48
C ARG A 82 -8.85 -4.00 1.93
N ASN A 83 -9.88 -3.82 1.10
CA ASN A 83 -10.34 -2.49 0.69
C ASN A 83 -11.64 -2.12 1.41
N HIS A 84 -11.61 -1.07 2.21
CA HIS A 84 -12.76 -0.52 2.94
C HIS A 84 -13.53 0.55 2.16
N SER A 85 -13.29 0.68 0.85
CA SER A 85 -13.91 1.72 0.03
C SER A 85 -15.44 1.62 0.06
N VAL A 86 -16.06 2.75 0.38
CA VAL A 86 -17.53 2.92 0.44
C VAL A 86 -18.22 2.76 -0.92
N LEU A 87 -17.45 2.71 -2.00
CA LEU A 87 -17.99 2.44 -3.34
C LEU A 87 -18.49 1.01 -3.52
N HIS A 88 -17.93 0.08 -2.75
CA HIS A 88 -18.32 -1.32 -2.78
C HIS A 88 -19.46 -1.55 -1.77
N THR A 89 -20.65 -1.08 -2.12
CA THR A 89 -21.86 -1.04 -1.27
C THR A 89 -22.40 -2.41 -0.83
N SER A 90 -21.72 -3.52 -1.15
CA SER A 90 -22.20 -4.88 -0.95
C SER A 90 -21.78 -5.51 0.38
N GLY A 91 -21.03 -4.81 1.24
CA GLY A 91 -20.56 -5.34 2.53
C GLY A 91 -19.57 -6.51 2.41
N ILE A 92 -19.04 -6.74 1.20
CA ILE A 92 -17.95 -7.68 0.97
C ILE A 92 -16.69 -6.83 0.87
N ASP A 93 -15.90 -6.89 1.94
CA ASP A 93 -14.51 -6.43 1.94
C ASP A 93 -13.76 -7.15 0.82
N THR A 94 -13.44 -6.44 -0.27
CA THR A 94 -12.64 -7.01 -1.35
C THR A 94 -11.22 -7.22 -0.86
N ILE A 95 -10.71 -8.45 -0.99
CA ILE A 95 -9.32 -8.79 -0.69
C ILE A 95 -8.51 -8.70 -1.97
N TYR A 96 -7.47 -7.87 -1.94
CA TYR A 96 -6.46 -7.74 -2.97
C TYR A 96 -5.18 -8.44 -2.55
N GLU A 97 -4.45 -8.94 -3.53
CA GLU A 97 -3.18 -9.63 -3.32
C GLU A 97 -2.09 -8.95 -4.13
N TYR A 98 -0.94 -8.72 -3.49
CA TYR A 98 0.28 -8.27 -4.14
C TYR A 98 1.38 -9.31 -3.90
N VAL A 99 1.97 -9.82 -4.97
CA VAL A 99 3.08 -10.77 -4.89
C VAL A 99 4.38 -9.97 -4.89
N LEU A 100 5.15 -10.08 -3.79
CA LEU A 100 6.48 -9.51 -3.71
C LEU A 100 7.35 -10.10 -4.84
N PRO A 101 8.07 -9.27 -5.60
CA PRO A 101 9.00 -9.78 -6.59
C PRO A 101 10.09 -10.56 -5.86
N SER A 102 10.25 -11.84 -6.20
CA SER A 102 11.32 -12.67 -5.65
C SER A 102 12.67 -12.06 -5.98
N SER A 103 13.59 -12.03 -5.01
CA SER A 103 15.02 -11.92 -5.24
C SER A 103 15.47 -13.13 -6.06
N ASN A 104 15.24 -13.10 -7.37
CA ASN A 104 15.96 -13.95 -8.28
C ASN A 104 17.42 -13.57 -8.12
N SER A 105 18.14 -14.40 -7.37
CA SER A 105 19.58 -14.39 -7.29
C SER A 105 20.09 -14.35 -8.73
N GLN A 106 20.55 -13.19 -9.16
CA GLN A 106 21.39 -13.12 -10.34
C GLN A 106 22.60 -13.99 -10.01
N LYS A 107 22.65 -15.15 -10.65
CA LYS A 107 23.79 -16.06 -10.67
C LYS A 107 25.05 -15.34 -11.12
#